data_AF-A0A8E0M6E1-F1
#
_entry.id   AF-A0A8E0M6E1-F1
#
_cell.length_a   1.000
_cell.length_b   1.000
_cell.length_c   1.000
_cell.angle_alpha   90.00
_cell.angle_beta   90.00
_cell.angle_gamma   90.00
#
_symmetry.space_group_name_H-M   'P 1'
#
loop_
_entity.id
_entity.type
_entity.pdbx_description
1 polymer ?
#
loop_
_entity_poly.entity_id
_entity_poly.type
_entity_poly.pdbx_seq_one_letter_code
_entity_poly.pdbx_strand_id
1 'polypeptide(L)'
;MHGIIIIIEKGRITIKLLGALYGPFFSAHNWQLAFSVSGLVTIFSLILLECMLSVDNAVVLAAQTEQLKVESERKKALMYGMGGAYIFRFIAIGLGTYLLQFWPIKAIGAAYLVWMSASYFYEVRHPKNQRGAHGKRPHGLWGTVIQIESLDIVFSVDSILAALAVSSNPVIVLIGGCLGIFAMRLVAQVITTFIDRVPELETAAYILVGLIAIKLGLSLPMIDVKTPDWLFSVLVVLVFIWAGWRHVEHEKHHHSIYKKIKTMKGTAMNGILPLYKPTGMTSADAVYHARKILGIKKIGHSGTLDPNVDGVLPLAIGAGTKAVPQLMASGKVYTGEITLGFATTTEDLDGEVVDKTPLTQPFTADQLDAALTAWTGNITQIPPMFSAVKVNGHRLYEYARAGETVKRPERQATVSQFTRTDEPVFSATDGTQRFRFEVHVSKGTYIRTLAVDVGKTLGVAAVMSQLTRVKSGGFTLKQAVSIEQLKAHAAAGTLADVIQPIDIAFADLPQVDLTVEQFEAISHGRFLSLDQQTPRVRLHFAGVLKAIYRREDDQYRPDLMFLANEKNV
;
A
#
# COMPACT_ATOMS: atom_id res chain seq x y z
N MET A 1 -78.84 -7.54 15.88
CA MET A 1 -78.51 -6.43 16.79
C MET A 1 -77.12 -6.55 17.42
N HIS A 2 -76.73 -7.72 17.96
CA HIS A 2 -75.41 -7.92 18.60
C HIS A 2 -74.19 -7.71 17.67
N GLY A 3 -74.25 -8.10 16.40
CA GLY A 3 -73.14 -7.87 15.44
C GLY A 3 -72.91 -6.40 15.08
N ILE A 4 -73.97 -5.58 15.06
CA ILE A 4 -73.87 -4.14 14.73
C ILE A 4 -73.28 -3.36 15.91
N ILE A 5 -73.61 -3.73 17.15
CA ILE A 5 -73.05 -3.11 18.36
C ILE A 5 -71.53 -3.38 18.46
N ILE A 6 -71.07 -4.61 18.18
CA ILE A 6 -69.64 -4.94 18.18
C ILE A 6 -68.87 -4.17 17.09
N ILE A 7 -69.47 -3.96 15.91
CA ILE A 7 -68.86 -3.17 14.82
C ILE A 7 -68.79 -1.69 15.21
N ILE A 8 -69.83 -1.13 15.84
CA ILE A 8 -69.86 0.26 16.30
C ILE A 8 -68.87 0.49 17.45
N GLU A 9 -68.75 -0.46 18.38
CA GLU A 9 -67.85 -0.39 19.52
C GLU A 9 -66.37 -0.54 19.10
N LYS A 10 -66.08 -1.50 18.20
CA LYS A 10 -64.77 -1.60 17.54
C LYS A 10 -64.47 -0.34 16.73
N GLY A 11 -65.45 0.20 15.99
CA GLY A 11 -65.30 1.45 15.24
C GLY A 11 -64.96 2.65 16.13
N ARG A 12 -65.62 2.78 17.30
CA ARG A 12 -65.32 3.82 18.29
C ARG A 12 -63.94 3.69 18.91
N ILE A 13 -63.49 2.46 19.21
CA ILE A 13 -62.14 2.19 19.72
C ILE A 13 -61.09 2.54 18.65
N THR A 14 -61.31 2.15 17.40
CA THR A 14 -60.41 2.46 16.28
C THR A 14 -60.30 3.96 16.03
N ILE A 15 -61.40 4.72 16.09
CA ILE A 15 -61.39 6.18 15.92
C ILE A 15 -60.64 6.87 17.07
N LYS A 16 -60.83 6.43 18.32
CA LYS A 16 -60.10 6.97 19.48
C LYS A 16 -58.59 6.68 19.39
N LEU A 17 -58.22 5.48 18.95
CA LEU A 17 -56.82 5.09 18.76
C LEU A 17 -56.16 5.91 17.63
N LEU A 18 -56.83 6.07 16.50
CA LEU A 18 -56.35 6.91 15.38
C LEU A 18 -56.21 8.38 15.80
N GLY A 19 -57.15 8.90 16.60
CA GLY A 19 -57.07 10.24 17.17
C GLY A 19 -55.87 10.41 18.11
N ALA A 20 -55.55 9.40 18.93
CA ALA A 20 -54.38 9.44 19.82
C ALA A 20 -53.05 9.32 19.06
N LEU A 21 -53.01 8.53 17.98
CA LEU A 21 -51.82 8.32 17.15
C LEU A 21 -51.51 9.53 16.26
N TYR A 22 -52.53 10.10 15.60
CA TYR A 22 -52.32 11.10 14.55
C TYR A 22 -52.95 12.47 14.81
N GLY A 23 -53.80 12.61 15.84
CA GLY A 23 -54.38 13.90 16.24
C GLY A 23 -53.36 15.01 16.45
N PRO A 24 -52.18 14.76 17.07
CA PRO A 24 -51.14 15.79 17.24
C PRO A 24 -50.63 16.44 15.94
N PHE A 25 -50.69 15.76 14.79
CA PHE A 25 -50.28 16.35 13.50
C PHE A 25 -51.22 17.44 12.99
N PHE A 26 -52.45 17.47 13.49
CA PHE A 26 -53.46 18.46 13.09
C PHE A 26 -53.63 19.58 14.12
N SER A 27 -52.76 19.63 15.15
CA SER A 27 -52.75 20.70 16.15
C SER A 27 -52.08 21.96 15.61
N ALA A 28 -52.82 23.08 15.57
CA ALA A 28 -52.30 24.38 15.15
C ALA A 28 -51.08 24.84 15.98
N HIS A 29 -51.05 24.50 17.27
CA HIS A 29 -49.94 24.82 18.16
C HIS A 29 -48.64 24.11 17.75
N ASN A 30 -48.74 22.83 17.36
CA ASN A 30 -47.58 22.06 16.93
C ASN A 30 -46.98 22.61 15.63
N TRP A 31 -47.82 23.09 14.72
CA TRP A 31 -47.37 23.76 13.48
C TRP A 31 -46.71 25.11 13.76
N GLN A 32 -47.25 25.92 14.67
CA GLN A 32 -46.63 27.19 15.06
C GLN A 32 -45.24 26.99 15.68
N LEU A 33 -45.10 25.99 16.55
CA LEU A 33 -43.80 25.63 17.13
C LEU A 33 -42.80 25.13 16.07
N ALA A 34 -43.26 24.42 15.04
CA ALA A 34 -42.39 23.94 13.98
C ALA A 34 -41.75 25.08 13.17
N PHE A 35 -42.48 26.18 12.96
CA PHE A 35 -41.98 27.36 12.26
C PHE A 35 -41.26 28.38 13.16
N SER A 36 -41.11 28.09 14.45
CA SER A 36 -40.27 28.89 15.35
C SER A 36 -38.78 28.71 15.01
N VAL A 37 -37.92 29.63 15.44
CA VAL A 37 -36.46 29.54 15.23
C VAL A 37 -35.89 28.24 15.82
N SER A 38 -36.29 27.87 17.03
CA SER A 38 -35.91 26.59 17.64
C SER A 38 -36.45 25.40 16.87
N GLY A 39 -37.67 25.49 16.34
CA GLY A 39 -38.29 24.47 15.50
C GLY A 39 -37.50 24.24 14.21
N LEU A 40 -37.13 25.30 13.50
CA LEU A 40 -36.35 25.24 12.27
C LEU A 40 -34.95 24.67 12.48
N VAL A 41 -34.26 25.07 13.56
CA VAL A 41 -32.95 24.50 13.92
C VAL A 41 -33.08 23.00 14.21
N THR A 42 -34.16 22.60 14.89
CA THR A 42 -34.42 21.19 15.20
C THR A 42 -34.72 20.40 13.94
N ILE A 43 -35.57 20.92 13.04
CA ILE A 43 -35.84 20.32 11.73
C ILE A 43 -34.54 20.14 10.93
N PHE A 44 -33.70 21.16 10.87
CA PHE A 44 -32.41 21.08 10.17
C PHE A 44 -31.49 20.01 10.79
N SER A 45 -31.45 19.92 12.11
CA SER A 45 -30.68 18.89 12.84
C SER A 45 -31.20 17.47 12.52
N LEU A 46 -32.52 17.30 12.42
CA LEU A 46 -33.15 16.04 12.05
C LEU A 46 -32.86 15.65 10.60
N ILE A 47 -32.87 16.61 9.67
CA ILE A 47 -32.49 16.37 8.27
C ILE A 47 -31.06 15.88 8.20
N LEU A 48 -30.13 16.55 8.90
CA LEU A 48 -28.73 16.13 8.93
C LEU A 48 -28.58 14.74 9.54
N LEU A 49 -29.19 14.48 10.68
CA LEU A 49 -29.11 13.18 11.35
C LEU A 49 -29.66 12.04 10.45
N GLU A 50 -30.79 12.28 9.78
CA GLU A 50 -31.35 11.35 8.79
C GLU A 50 -30.38 11.08 7.65
N CYS A 51 -29.75 12.14 7.11
CA CYS A 51 -28.82 11.99 6.00
C CYS A 51 -27.60 11.17 6.39
N MET A 52 -27.09 11.42 7.59
CA MET A 52 -25.86 10.86 8.10
C MET A 52 -25.98 9.40 8.52
N LEU A 53 -27.08 9.01 9.17
CA LEU A 53 -27.36 7.61 9.48
C LEU A 53 -27.70 6.77 8.24
N SER A 54 -27.90 7.42 7.09
CA SER A 54 -28.32 6.77 5.85
C SER A 54 -27.23 6.76 4.75
N VAL A 55 -26.00 7.20 5.05
CA VAL A 55 -24.92 7.34 4.04
C VAL A 55 -24.48 6.00 3.46
N ASP A 56 -24.15 5.03 4.31
CA ASP A 56 -23.73 3.68 3.89
C ASP A 56 -24.81 3.01 3.03
N ASN A 57 -26.07 3.36 3.28
CA ASN A 57 -27.23 2.76 2.66
C ASN A 57 -27.54 3.41 1.32
N ALA A 58 -27.24 4.70 1.17
CA ALA A 58 -27.34 5.39 -0.11
C ALA A 58 -26.36 4.83 -1.15
N VAL A 59 -25.16 4.40 -0.72
CA VAL A 59 -24.18 3.74 -1.61
C VAL A 59 -24.70 2.37 -2.07
N VAL A 60 -25.25 1.58 -1.14
CA VAL A 60 -25.87 0.28 -1.46
C VAL A 60 -27.07 0.44 -2.39
N LEU A 61 -27.88 1.49 -2.21
CA LEU A 61 -29.01 1.82 -3.06
C LEU A 61 -28.57 2.25 -4.47
N ALA A 62 -27.53 3.09 -4.56
CA ALA A 62 -26.95 3.52 -5.84
C ALA A 62 -26.43 2.32 -6.62
N ALA A 63 -25.66 1.44 -5.97
CA ALA A 63 -25.14 0.22 -6.58
C ALA A 63 -26.24 -0.76 -7.04
N GLN A 64 -27.40 -0.79 -6.37
CA GLN A 64 -28.53 -1.65 -6.74
C GLN A 64 -29.35 -1.08 -7.90
N THR A 65 -29.57 0.24 -7.93
CA THR A 65 -30.34 0.89 -8.99
C THR A 65 -29.59 0.95 -10.32
N GLU A 66 -28.26 0.94 -10.30
CA GLU A 66 -27.41 0.80 -11.49
C GLU A 66 -27.58 -0.55 -12.21
N GLN A 67 -28.07 -1.59 -11.52
CA GLN A 67 -28.29 -2.92 -12.10
C GLN A 67 -29.49 -2.99 -13.04
N LEU A 68 -30.41 -2.02 -12.97
CA LEU A 68 -31.52 -1.92 -13.92
C LEU A 68 -30.98 -1.40 -15.26
N LYS A 69 -31.17 -2.14 -16.35
CA LYS A 69 -30.62 -1.78 -17.67
C LYS A 69 -31.36 -0.62 -18.34
N VAL A 70 -32.60 -0.34 -17.93
CA VAL A 70 -33.50 0.64 -18.57
C VAL A 70 -33.68 1.87 -17.68
N GLU A 71 -33.34 3.05 -18.19
CA GLU A 71 -33.39 4.33 -17.46
C GLU A 71 -34.82 4.69 -16.98
N SER A 72 -35.85 4.33 -17.75
CA SER A 72 -37.25 4.57 -17.36
C SER A 72 -37.70 3.68 -16.19
N GLU A 73 -37.14 2.48 -16.05
CA GLU A 73 -37.38 1.58 -14.92
C GLU A 73 -36.67 2.07 -13.65
N ARG A 74 -35.45 2.59 -13.77
CA ARG A 74 -34.74 3.24 -12.65
C ARG A 74 -35.54 4.38 -12.05
N LYS A 75 -36.02 5.31 -12.90
CA LYS A 75 -36.83 6.46 -12.46
C LYS A 75 -38.13 6.03 -11.79
N LYS A 76 -38.80 5.00 -12.32
CA LYS A 76 -40.01 4.44 -11.71
C LYS A 76 -39.72 3.77 -10.37
N ALA A 77 -38.66 2.96 -10.26
CA ALA A 77 -38.29 2.31 -9.02
C ALA A 77 -37.97 3.32 -7.90
N LEU A 78 -37.22 4.38 -8.25
CA LEU A 78 -36.91 5.47 -7.32
C LEU A 78 -38.16 6.25 -6.89
N MET A 79 -39.06 6.54 -7.83
CA MET A 79 -40.30 7.27 -7.54
C MET A 79 -41.26 6.46 -6.66
N TYR A 80 -41.49 5.18 -6.98
CA TYR A 80 -42.35 4.30 -6.17
C TYR A 80 -41.74 4.05 -4.79
N GLY A 81 -40.43 3.79 -4.70
CA GLY A 81 -39.75 3.62 -3.42
C GLY A 81 -39.79 4.88 -2.54
N MET A 82 -39.69 6.08 -3.14
CA MET A 82 -39.85 7.35 -2.40
C MET A 82 -41.26 7.53 -1.85
N GLY A 83 -42.28 7.21 -2.65
CA GLY A 83 -43.68 7.25 -2.22
C GLY A 83 -43.96 6.31 -1.05
N GLY A 84 -43.48 5.06 -1.15
CA GLY A 84 -43.58 4.06 -0.09
C GLY A 84 -42.87 4.51 1.19
N ALA A 85 -41.66 5.06 1.07
CA ALA A 85 -40.88 5.57 2.20
C ALA A 85 -41.59 6.70 2.97
N TYR A 86 -42.22 7.66 2.28
CA TYR A 86 -42.97 8.72 2.96
C TYR A 86 -44.20 8.21 3.70
N ILE A 87 -44.95 7.29 3.08
CA ILE A 87 -46.13 6.67 3.70
C ILE A 87 -45.71 5.90 4.95
N PHE A 88 -44.67 5.07 4.83
CA PHE A 88 -44.12 4.34 5.97
C PHE A 88 -43.66 5.30 7.07
N ARG A 89 -42.95 6.37 6.71
CA ARG A 89 -42.41 7.32 7.69
C ARG A 89 -43.52 8.03 8.45
N PHE A 90 -44.58 8.45 7.77
CA PHE A 90 -45.75 9.03 8.42
C PHE A 90 -46.38 8.05 9.43
N ILE A 91 -46.56 6.78 9.01
CA ILE A 91 -47.14 5.74 9.87
C ILE A 91 -46.25 5.48 11.10
N ALA A 92 -44.96 5.31 10.86
CA ALA A 92 -44.01 4.93 11.89
C ALA A 92 -43.72 6.06 12.90
N ILE A 93 -43.78 7.34 12.49
CA ILE A 93 -43.71 8.48 13.42
C ILE A 93 -44.98 8.56 14.28
N GLY A 94 -46.16 8.37 13.70
CA GLY A 94 -47.41 8.35 14.47
C GLY A 94 -47.43 7.21 15.51
N LEU A 95 -47.02 6.01 15.09
CA LEU A 95 -46.86 4.87 15.98
C LEU A 95 -45.77 5.12 17.04
N GLY A 96 -44.60 5.60 16.65
CA GLY A 96 -43.47 5.87 17.54
C GLY A 96 -43.77 6.93 18.59
N THR A 97 -44.48 8.00 18.22
CA THR A 97 -44.93 9.07 19.15
C THR A 97 -45.80 8.48 20.25
N TYR A 98 -46.69 7.55 19.90
CA TYR A 98 -47.54 6.85 20.87
C TYR A 98 -46.74 5.83 21.70
N LEU A 99 -45.89 5.01 21.06
CA LEU A 99 -45.09 3.99 21.73
C LEU A 99 -44.10 4.58 22.75
N LEU A 100 -43.56 5.77 22.50
CA LEU A 100 -42.67 6.44 23.46
C LEU A 100 -43.39 6.99 24.70
N GLN A 101 -44.72 6.98 24.74
CA GLN A 101 -45.43 7.23 26.00
C GLN A 101 -45.22 6.10 27.01
N PHE A 102 -44.87 4.90 26.53
CA PHE A 102 -44.54 3.75 27.37
C PHE A 102 -43.06 3.78 27.77
N TRP A 103 -42.80 3.90 29.06
CA TRP A 103 -41.43 4.02 29.58
C TRP A 103 -40.49 2.84 29.27
N PRO A 104 -40.93 1.56 29.16
CA PRO A 104 -40.02 0.47 28.80
C PRO A 104 -39.47 0.65 27.39
N ILE A 105 -40.29 1.15 26.46
CA ILE A 105 -39.90 1.42 25.09
C ILE A 105 -38.87 2.55 25.04
N LYS A 106 -39.07 3.63 25.83
CA LYS A 106 -38.07 4.69 26.01
C LYS A 106 -36.73 4.16 26.53
N ALA A 107 -36.75 3.23 27.50
CA ALA A 107 -35.53 2.68 28.09
C ALA A 107 -34.76 1.82 27.08
N ILE A 108 -35.47 0.96 26.33
CA ILE A 108 -34.89 0.15 25.25
C ILE A 108 -34.30 1.05 24.16
N GLY A 109 -35.03 2.07 23.73
CA GLY A 109 -34.55 3.03 22.74
C GLY A 109 -33.29 3.78 23.18
N ALA A 110 -33.25 4.24 24.43
CA ALA A 110 -32.06 4.91 24.98
C ALA A 110 -30.84 3.98 25.02
N ALA A 111 -31.01 2.74 25.49
CA ALA A 111 -29.92 1.75 25.52
C ALA A 111 -29.41 1.42 24.11
N TYR A 112 -30.31 1.29 23.14
CA TYR A 112 -29.97 1.03 21.74
C TYR A 112 -29.14 2.16 21.12
N LEU A 113 -29.55 3.42 21.32
CA LEU A 113 -28.81 4.59 20.81
C LEU A 113 -27.43 4.75 21.47
N VAL A 114 -27.30 4.43 22.77
CA VAL A 114 -25.99 4.37 23.45
C VAL A 114 -25.11 3.31 22.80
N TRP A 115 -25.66 2.11 22.58
CA TRP A 115 -24.92 1.02 21.94
C TRP A 115 -24.46 1.39 20.53
N MET A 116 -25.31 2.03 19.72
CA MET A 116 -24.93 2.51 18.38
C MET A 116 -23.77 3.50 18.42
N SER A 117 -23.90 4.55 19.25
CA SER A 117 -22.85 5.57 19.39
C SER A 117 -21.53 4.97 19.88
N ALA A 118 -21.58 4.10 20.91
CA ALA A 118 -20.40 3.43 21.44
C ALA A 118 -19.77 2.46 20.43
N SER A 119 -20.59 1.73 19.67
CA SER A 119 -20.12 0.80 18.64
C SER A 119 -19.37 1.53 17.53
N TYR A 120 -19.88 2.68 17.07
CA TYR A 120 -19.18 3.52 16.10
C TYR A 120 -17.78 3.93 16.60
N PHE A 121 -17.69 4.49 17.82
CA PHE A 121 -16.39 4.90 18.38
C PHE A 121 -15.43 3.73 18.64
N TYR A 122 -15.97 2.55 18.91
CA TYR A 122 -15.18 1.33 19.00
C TYR A 122 -14.60 0.93 17.64
N GLU A 123 -15.41 0.98 16.57
CA GLU A 123 -14.98 0.63 15.21
C GLU A 123 -14.01 1.66 14.60
N VAL A 124 -14.18 2.95 14.87
CA VAL A 124 -13.20 3.98 14.49
C VAL A 124 -11.83 3.73 15.12
N ARG A 125 -11.78 3.15 16.33
CA ARG A 125 -10.52 2.77 17.01
C ARG A 125 -10.00 1.39 16.60
N HIS A 126 -10.90 0.50 16.18
CA HIS A 126 -10.61 -0.87 15.79
C HIS A 126 -11.27 -1.17 14.44
N PRO A 127 -10.74 -0.60 13.34
CA PRO A 127 -11.34 -0.78 12.02
C PRO A 127 -11.33 -2.27 11.66
N LYS A 128 -12.52 -2.84 11.46
CA LYS A 128 -12.66 -4.19 10.90
C LYS A 128 -12.53 -4.09 9.39
N ASN A 129 -11.85 -5.06 8.77
CA ASN A 129 -11.84 -5.20 7.32
C ASN A 129 -13.28 -5.44 6.82
N GLN A 130 -13.84 -4.47 6.09
CA GLN A 130 -15.05 -4.69 5.32
C GLN A 130 -14.73 -5.77 4.27
N ARG A 131 -15.32 -6.96 4.43
CA ARG A 131 -15.33 -7.97 3.37
C ARG A 131 -16.21 -7.43 2.24
N GLY A 132 -15.64 -7.37 1.04
CA GLY A 132 -16.35 -6.95 -0.17
C GLY A 132 -17.73 -7.60 -0.27
N ALA A 133 -18.75 -6.75 -0.41
CA ALA A 133 -20.11 -7.20 -0.55
C ALA A 133 -20.25 -8.02 -1.85
N HIS A 134 -20.53 -9.32 -1.67
CA HIS A 134 -20.77 -10.26 -2.74
C HIS A 134 -21.91 -9.81 -3.66
N GLY A 135 -21.67 -9.96 -4.97
CA GLY A 135 -22.68 -9.86 -6.01
C GLY A 135 -23.84 -10.83 -5.74
N LYS A 136 -25.03 -10.27 -5.53
CA LYS A 136 -26.30 -11.00 -5.61
C LYS A 136 -27.01 -10.66 -6.92
N ARG A 137 -27.81 -11.62 -7.38
CA ARG A 137 -28.45 -11.70 -8.70
C ARG A 137 -29.28 -10.45 -9.04
N PRO A 138 -29.38 -10.08 -10.32
CA PRO A 138 -30.18 -8.93 -10.75
C PRO A 138 -31.67 -9.12 -10.41
N HIS A 139 -32.24 -8.14 -9.72
CA HIS A 139 -33.67 -8.09 -9.42
C HIS A 139 -34.40 -7.27 -10.49
N GLY A 140 -35.63 -7.68 -10.85
CA GLY A 140 -36.51 -6.87 -11.72
C GLY A 140 -37.03 -5.61 -11.02
N LEU A 141 -37.82 -4.78 -11.73
CA LEU A 141 -38.35 -3.49 -11.23
C LEU A 141 -38.96 -3.60 -9.81
N TRP A 142 -39.91 -4.52 -9.61
CA TRP A 142 -40.58 -4.69 -8.32
C TRP A 142 -39.69 -5.28 -7.23
N GLY A 143 -38.75 -6.15 -7.60
CA GLY A 143 -37.75 -6.66 -6.65
C GLY A 143 -36.83 -5.55 -6.14
N THR A 144 -36.47 -4.62 -7.04
CA THR A 144 -35.68 -3.43 -6.68
C THR A 144 -36.50 -2.47 -5.80
N VAL A 145 -37.79 -2.23 -6.10
CA VAL A 145 -38.66 -1.39 -5.24
C VAL A 145 -38.80 -1.98 -3.85
N ILE A 146 -39.09 -3.29 -3.73
CA ILE A 146 -39.23 -3.96 -2.42
C ILE A 146 -37.92 -3.86 -1.63
N GLN A 147 -36.78 -4.00 -2.29
CA GLN A 147 -35.47 -3.90 -1.63
C GLN A 147 -35.18 -2.48 -1.17
N ILE A 148 -35.49 -1.47 -1.98
CA ILE A 148 -35.40 -0.04 -1.62
C ILE A 148 -36.29 0.25 -0.40
N GLU A 149 -37.54 -0.19 -0.41
CA GLU A 149 -38.46 0.00 0.71
C GLU A 149 -38.00 -0.75 1.97
N SER A 150 -37.49 -1.98 1.82
CA SER A 150 -36.96 -2.78 2.95
C SER A 150 -35.74 -2.11 3.59
N LEU A 151 -34.86 -1.53 2.78
CA LEU A 151 -33.71 -0.77 3.23
C LEU A 151 -34.16 0.41 4.09
N ASP A 152 -35.08 1.23 3.56
CA ASP A 152 -35.63 2.39 4.27
C ASP A 152 -36.38 2.01 5.55
N ILE A 153 -37.10 0.88 5.57
CA ILE A 153 -37.76 0.38 6.78
C ILE A 153 -36.74 0.04 7.87
N VAL A 154 -35.65 -0.64 7.53
CA VAL A 154 -34.61 -1.00 8.49
C VAL A 154 -33.92 0.24 9.04
N PHE A 155 -33.57 1.22 8.18
CA PHE A 155 -32.84 2.43 8.61
C PHE A 155 -33.70 3.49 9.28
N SER A 156 -35.01 3.48 9.00
CA SER A 156 -35.92 4.40 9.65
C SER A 156 -36.16 4.04 11.11
N VAL A 157 -35.91 2.82 11.59
CA VAL A 157 -36.04 2.48 13.02
C VAL A 157 -35.13 3.37 13.87
N ASP A 158 -33.86 3.45 13.51
CA ASP A 158 -32.84 4.19 14.26
C ASP A 158 -33.10 5.69 14.18
N SER A 159 -33.43 6.15 12.98
CA SER A 159 -33.69 7.56 12.70
C SER A 159 -35.00 8.05 13.30
N ILE A 160 -36.02 7.20 13.43
CA ILE A 160 -37.29 7.52 14.12
C ILE A 160 -37.08 7.61 15.62
N LEU A 161 -36.37 6.64 16.22
CA LEU A 161 -36.06 6.66 17.65
C LEU A 161 -35.23 7.89 18.01
N ALA A 162 -34.22 8.21 17.21
CA ALA A 162 -33.44 9.43 17.38
C ALA A 162 -34.30 10.69 17.20
N ALA A 163 -35.12 10.77 16.16
CA ALA A 163 -35.89 11.97 15.86
C ALA A 163 -36.98 12.28 16.91
N LEU A 164 -37.66 11.25 17.42
CA LEU A 164 -38.66 11.39 18.46
C LEU A 164 -38.06 11.74 19.84
N ALA A 165 -36.79 11.38 20.07
CA ALA A 165 -36.06 11.77 21.25
C ALA A 165 -35.51 13.21 21.17
N VAL A 166 -35.26 13.71 19.96
CA VAL A 166 -34.86 15.10 19.70
C VAL A 166 -36.00 16.07 20.00
N SER A 167 -37.21 15.79 19.50
CA SER A 167 -38.37 16.66 19.65
C SER A 167 -39.62 15.88 20.05
N SER A 168 -40.29 16.35 21.10
CA SER A 168 -41.60 15.83 21.51
C SER A 168 -42.76 16.29 20.61
N ASN A 169 -42.52 17.29 19.75
CA ASN A 169 -43.49 17.77 18.78
C ASN A 169 -43.48 16.89 17.51
N PRO A 170 -44.58 16.15 17.22
CA PRO A 170 -44.62 15.21 16.09
C PRO A 170 -44.53 15.89 14.73
N VAL A 171 -44.98 17.14 14.60
CA VAL A 171 -44.92 17.90 13.33
C VAL A 171 -43.48 18.24 12.97
N ILE A 172 -42.66 18.64 13.95
CA ILE A 172 -41.21 18.88 13.76
C ILE A 172 -40.52 17.60 13.28
N VAL A 173 -40.84 16.46 13.92
CA VAL A 173 -40.26 15.15 13.59
C VAL A 173 -40.67 14.68 12.20
N LEU A 174 -41.94 14.89 11.82
CA LEU A 174 -42.44 14.57 10.49
C LEU A 174 -41.80 15.41 9.40
N ILE A 175 -41.74 16.74 9.57
CA ILE A 175 -41.12 17.63 8.59
C ILE A 175 -39.63 17.29 8.43
N GLY A 176 -38.91 17.12 9.54
CA GLY A 176 -37.50 16.73 9.51
C GLY A 176 -37.26 15.39 8.83
N GLY A 177 -38.05 14.37 9.18
CA GLY A 177 -37.94 13.03 8.57
C GLY A 177 -38.30 13.01 7.08
N CYS A 178 -39.35 13.71 6.66
CA CYS A 178 -39.73 13.81 5.26
C CYS A 178 -38.70 14.60 4.44
N LEU A 179 -38.24 15.75 4.95
CA LEU A 179 -37.20 16.51 4.26
C LEU A 179 -35.85 15.77 4.24
N GLY A 180 -35.56 14.95 5.25
CA GLY A 180 -34.40 14.06 5.28
C GLY A 180 -34.46 12.97 4.20
N ILE A 181 -35.60 12.26 4.09
CA ILE A 181 -35.82 11.27 3.01
C ILE A 181 -35.71 11.94 1.63
N PHE A 182 -36.26 13.15 1.47
CA PHE A 182 -36.16 13.93 0.24
C PHE A 182 -34.70 14.30 -0.09
N ALA A 183 -33.97 14.85 0.89
CA ALA A 183 -32.59 15.28 0.74
C ALA A 183 -31.68 14.11 0.38
N MET A 184 -31.84 12.97 1.06
CA MET A 184 -31.12 11.74 0.73
C MET A 184 -31.41 11.27 -0.69
N ARG A 185 -32.65 11.30 -1.15
CA ARG A 185 -32.99 10.74 -2.46
C ARG A 185 -32.65 11.64 -3.64
N LEU A 186 -32.57 12.96 -3.46
CA LEU A 186 -32.29 13.91 -4.54
C LEU A 186 -30.81 14.33 -4.60
N VAL A 187 -30.13 14.32 -3.45
CA VAL A 187 -28.79 14.89 -3.27
C VAL A 187 -27.80 13.86 -2.71
N ALA A 188 -28.16 12.57 -2.61
CA ALA A 188 -27.32 11.49 -2.07
C ALA A 188 -25.86 11.56 -2.55
N GLN A 189 -25.62 11.61 -3.86
CA GLN A 189 -24.24 11.64 -4.40
C GLN A 189 -23.46 12.88 -3.95
N VAL A 190 -24.11 14.04 -3.85
CA VAL A 190 -23.49 15.27 -3.39
C VAL A 190 -23.23 15.23 -1.88
N ILE A 191 -24.16 14.66 -1.09
CA ILE A 191 -24.00 14.46 0.36
C ILE A 191 -22.89 13.44 0.64
N THR A 192 -22.84 12.32 -0.06
CA THR A 192 -21.76 11.32 0.05
C THR A 192 -20.42 11.96 -0.30
N THR A 193 -20.31 12.65 -1.43
CA THR A 193 -19.08 13.37 -1.82
C THR A 193 -18.69 14.44 -0.78
N PHE A 194 -19.68 15.08 -0.15
CA PHE A 194 -19.44 16.09 0.88
C PHE A 194 -18.94 15.47 2.19
N ILE A 195 -19.50 14.34 2.61
CA ILE A 195 -19.06 13.60 3.80
C ILE A 195 -17.68 12.98 3.59
N ASP A 196 -17.37 12.49 2.37
CA ASP A 196 -16.02 12.04 2.02
C ASP A 196 -14.98 13.16 2.12
N ARG A 197 -15.38 14.41 1.85
CA ARG A 197 -14.51 15.60 2.03
C ARG A 197 -14.40 16.02 3.48
N VAL A 198 -15.43 15.85 4.28
CA VAL A 198 -15.49 16.28 5.69
C VAL A 198 -15.91 15.08 6.56
N PRO A 199 -15.06 14.06 6.71
CA PRO A 199 -15.40 12.83 7.43
C PRO A 199 -15.71 13.08 8.92
N GLU A 200 -15.23 14.20 9.49
CA GLU A 200 -15.55 14.62 10.85
C GLU A 200 -17.06 14.86 11.06
N LEU A 201 -17.82 15.13 10.00
CA LEU A 201 -19.27 15.21 10.09
C LEU A 201 -19.82 13.89 10.60
N GLU A 202 -19.43 12.74 10.04
CA GLU A 202 -19.92 11.41 10.44
C GLU A 202 -19.76 11.20 11.95
N THR A 203 -18.57 11.52 12.47
CA THR A 203 -18.31 11.49 13.92
C THR A 203 -19.26 12.42 14.68
N ALA A 204 -19.54 13.61 14.16
CA ALA A 204 -20.48 14.55 14.75
C ALA A 204 -21.91 13.98 14.87
N ALA A 205 -22.39 13.21 13.89
CA ALA A 205 -23.69 12.54 13.98
C ALA A 205 -23.73 11.52 15.10
N TYR A 206 -22.70 10.67 15.23
CA TYR A 206 -22.69 9.66 16.29
C TYR A 206 -22.49 10.26 17.69
N ILE A 207 -21.82 11.42 17.81
CA ILE A 207 -21.85 12.22 19.04
C ILE A 207 -23.28 12.67 19.32
N LEU A 208 -23.98 13.20 18.32
CA LEU A 208 -25.35 13.67 18.47
C LEU A 208 -26.31 12.54 18.85
N VAL A 209 -26.16 11.34 18.26
CA VAL A 209 -26.89 10.12 18.67
C VAL A 209 -26.65 9.80 20.14
N GLY A 210 -25.41 9.90 20.62
CA GLY A 210 -25.08 9.73 22.04
C GLY A 210 -25.77 10.77 22.94
N LEU A 211 -25.78 12.05 22.53
CA LEU A 211 -26.48 13.12 23.25
C LEU A 211 -28.01 12.88 23.29
N ILE A 212 -28.58 12.39 22.20
CA ILE A 212 -30.00 12.02 22.12
C ILE A 212 -30.31 10.84 23.06
N ALA A 213 -29.43 9.84 23.11
CA ALA A 213 -29.57 8.69 24.01
C ALA A 213 -29.60 9.14 25.47
N ILE A 214 -28.72 10.07 25.85
CA ILE A 214 -28.70 10.69 27.18
C ILE A 214 -29.99 11.48 27.43
N LYS A 215 -30.42 12.34 26.50
CA LYS A 215 -31.66 13.12 26.59
C LYS A 215 -32.87 12.20 26.82
N LEU A 216 -32.96 11.11 26.06
CA LEU A 216 -34.03 10.12 26.15
C LEU A 216 -33.99 9.36 27.49
N GLY A 217 -32.81 8.95 27.95
CA GLY A 217 -32.63 8.25 29.23
C GLY A 217 -33.00 9.12 30.44
N LEU A 218 -32.64 10.40 30.43
CA LEU A 218 -33.01 11.36 31.48
C LEU A 218 -34.53 11.56 31.60
N SER A 219 -35.28 11.35 30.51
CA SER A 219 -36.73 11.46 30.47
C SER A 219 -37.49 10.24 31.03
N LEU A 220 -36.78 9.19 31.49
CA LEU A 220 -37.41 8.02 32.09
C LEU A 220 -38.09 8.38 33.41
N PRO A 221 -39.24 7.76 33.76
CA PRO A 221 -39.99 8.09 34.97
C PRO A 221 -39.21 7.91 36.28
N MET A 222 -38.15 7.09 36.29
CA MET A 222 -37.28 6.88 37.44
C MET A 222 -36.29 8.03 37.67
N ILE A 223 -36.04 8.85 36.65
CA ILE A 223 -35.05 9.95 36.67
C ILE A 223 -35.79 11.31 36.56
N ASP A 224 -36.82 11.40 35.71
CA ASP A 224 -37.72 12.54 35.48
C ASP A 224 -37.03 13.91 35.31
N VAL A 225 -35.88 13.92 34.65
CA VAL A 225 -35.16 15.17 34.33
C VAL A 225 -35.60 15.67 32.96
N LYS A 226 -36.41 16.73 32.95
CA LYS A 226 -36.82 17.42 31.71
C LYS A 226 -35.72 18.36 31.24
N THR A 227 -35.13 18.03 30.10
CA THR A 227 -34.15 18.88 29.43
C THR A 227 -34.87 19.90 28.54
N PRO A 228 -34.54 21.20 28.61
CA PRO A 228 -35.11 22.19 27.70
C PRO A 228 -34.67 21.95 26.25
N ASP A 229 -35.58 22.09 25.28
CA ASP A 229 -35.26 21.85 23.88
C ASP A 229 -34.19 22.81 23.33
N TRP A 230 -34.17 24.06 23.82
CA TRP A 230 -33.15 25.04 23.44
C TRP A 230 -31.73 24.60 23.85
N LEU A 231 -31.58 23.90 24.98
CA LEU A 231 -30.29 23.39 25.45
C LEU A 231 -29.74 22.34 24.48
N PHE A 232 -30.63 21.46 23.98
CA PHE A 232 -30.26 20.48 22.96
C PHE A 232 -29.86 21.16 21.64
N SER A 233 -30.60 22.18 21.20
CA SER A 233 -30.23 22.95 20.00
C SER A 233 -28.85 23.61 20.11
N VAL A 234 -28.48 24.11 21.29
CA VAL A 234 -27.13 24.66 21.53
C VAL A 234 -26.05 23.59 21.43
N LEU A 235 -26.27 22.42 22.05
CA LEU A 235 -25.32 21.30 21.98
C LEU A 235 -25.09 20.82 20.54
N VAL A 236 -26.14 20.77 19.72
CA VAL A 236 -26.03 20.44 18.29
C VAL A 236 -25.08 21.42 17.58
N VAL A 237 -25.28 22.72 17.76
CA VAL A 237 -24.44 23.75 17.14
C VAL A 237 -22.98 23.60 17.58
N LEU A 238 -22.73 23.34 18.86
CA LEU A 238 -21.37 23.12 19.38
C LEU A 238 -20.70 21.89 18.76
N VAL A 239 -21.44 20.80 18.55
CA VAL A 239 -20.93 19.59 17.90
C VAL A 239 -20.53 19.87 16.44
N PHE A 240 -21.32 20.65 15.70
CA PHE A 240 -20.96 21.03 14.33
C PHE A 240 -19.81 22.04 14.26
N ILE A 241 -19.72 22.99 15.20
CA ILE A 241 -18.56 23.89 15.32
C ILE A 241 -17.29 23.08 15.60
N TRP A 242 -17.38 22.10 16.51
CA TRP A 242 -16.26 21.20 16.81
C TRP A 242 -15.84 20.39 15.59
N ALA A 243 -16.79 19.85 14.82
CA ALA A 243 -16.50 19.11 13.59
C ALA A 243 -15.77 19.98 12.56
N GLY A 244 -16.24 21.22 12.35
CA GLY A 244 -15.59 22.18 11.46
C GLY A 244 -14.18 22.58 11.91
N TRP A 245 -13.99 22.82 13.22
CA TRP A 245 -12.67 23.12 13.78
C TRP A 245 -11.70 21.95 13.62
N ARG A 246 -12.16 20.73 13.91
CA ARG A 246 -11.37 19.50 13.78
C ARG A 246 -10.94 19.24 12.34
N HIS A 247 -11.84 19.46 11.38
CA HIS A 247 -11.54 19.35 9.95
C HIS A 247 -10.44 20.32 9.51
N VAL A 248 -10.54 21.59 9.91
CA VAL A 248 -9.52 22.61 9.60
C VAL A 248 -8.16 22.26 10.22
N GLU A 249 -8.14 21.74 11.45
CA GLU A 249 -6.90 21.33 12.11
C GLU A 249 -6.26 20.11 11.43
N HIS A 250 -7.07 19.15 11.00
CA HIS A 250 -6.63 17.98 10.24
C HIS A 250 -6.01 18.40 8.88
N GLU A 251 -6.70 19.27 8.13
CA GLU A 251 -6.19 19.87 6.87
C GLU A 251 -4.86 20.62 7.07
N LYS A 252 -4.74 21.43 8.12
CA LYS A 252 -3.49 22.14 8.46
C LYS A 252 -2.37 21.16 8.77
N HIS A 253 -2.66 20.09 9.51
CA HIS A 253 -1.66 19.07 9.85
C HIS A 253 -1.16 18.35 8.59
N HIS A 254 -2.07 17.93 7.71
CA HIS A 254 -1.76 17.34 6.41
C HIS A 254 -0.90 18.26 5.54
N HIS A 255 -1.30 19.53 5.43
CA HIS A 255 -0.55 20.51 4.67
C HIS A 255 0.84 20.78 5.28
N SER A 256 0.94 20.82 6.62
CA SER A 256 2.21 20.99 7.34
C SER A 256 3.15 19.81 7.12
N ILE A 257 2.65 18.57 7.18
CA ILE A 257 3.41 17.36 6.87
C ILE A 257 3.87 17.39 5.42
N TYR A 258 2.98 17.66 4.48
CA TYR A 258 3.31 17.74 3.05
C TYR A 258 4.35 18.83 2.78
N LYS A 259 4.19 20.01 3.39
CA LYS A 259 5.16 21.11 3.28
C LYS A 259 6.50 20.75 3.92
N LYS A 260 6.51 20.18 5.13
CA LYS A 260 7.71 19.72 5.84
C LYS A 260 8.45 18.67 5.01
N ILE A 261 7.74 17.76 4.35
CA ILE A 261 8.33 16.74 3.47
C ILE A 261 8.82 17.35 2.16
N LYS A 262 8.10 18.32 1.58
CA LYS A 262 8.56 19.08 0.40
C LYS A 262 9.78 19.96 0.72
N THR A 263 9.93 20.43 1.97
CA THR A 263 11.12 21.14 2.47
C THR A 263 12.17 20.22 3.08
N MET A 264 11.92 18.92 3.26
CA MET A 264 12.97 17.90 3.43
C MET A 264 13.65 17.66 2.08
N LYS A 265 14.24 18.75 1.55
CA LYS A 265 15.31 18.73 0.57
C LYS A 265 16.59 18.63 1.38
N GLY A 266 16.94 17.43 1.78
CA GLY A 266 18.26 17.12 2.29
C GLY A 266 19.27 17.16 1.15
N THR A 267 20.47 17.62 1.50
CA THR A 267 21.67 17.61 0.67
C THR A 267 22.28 16.21 0.49
N ALA A 268 21.66 15.18 1.08
CA ALA A 268 22.15 13.81 1.07
C ALA A 268 21.66 13.07 -0.18
N MET A 269 22.51 13.04 -1.19
CA MET A 269 22.28 12.28 -2.42
C MET A 269 22.16 10.78 -2.12
N ASN A 270 21.06 10.16 -2.55
CA ASN A 270 20.78 8.75 -2.36
C ASN A 270 20.51 8.09 -3.71
N GLY A 271 21.07 6.90 -3.94
CA GLY A 271 20.89 6.23 -5.22
C GLY A 271 21.91 5.14 -5.50
N ILE A 272 22.04 4.82 -6.78
CA ILE A 272 22.95 3.80 -7.30
C ILE A 272 23.76 4.43 -8.43
N LEU A 273 25.08 4.44 -8.29
CA LEU A 273 26.02 4.88 -9.30
C LEU A 273 26.55 3.65 -10.07
N PRO A 274 26.16 3.42 -11.33
CA PRO A 274 26.83 2.46 -12.18
C PRO A 274 28.24 2.97 -12.50
N LEU A 275 29.26 2.49 -11.78
CA LEU A 275 30.64 2.89 -12.00
C LEU A 275 31.35 1.88 -12.92
N TYR A 276 32.20 2.36 -13.82
CA TYR A 276 33.19 1.54 -14.50
C TYR A 276 34.47 1.46 -13.67
N LYS A 277 34.87 0.25 -13.28
CA LYS A 277 36.17 0.00 -12.61
C LYS A 277 37.21 -0.39 -13.66
N PRO A 278 38.31 0.35 -13.84
CA PRO A 278 39.41 -0.08 -14.70
C PRO A 278 40.21 -1.25 -14.08
N THR A 279 41.04 -1.91 -14.89
CA THR A 279 42.05 -2.85 -14.39
C THR A 279 43.09 -2.14 -13.50
N GLY A 280 43.74 -2.88 -12.60
CA GLY A 280 44.72 -2.36 -11.64
C GLY A 280 44.13 -1.68 -10.40
N MET A 281 42.83 -1.39 -10.39
CA MET A 281 42.13 -0.79 -9.25
C MET A 281 41.38 -1.84 -8.44
N THR A 282 41.42 -1.81 -7.10
CA THR A 282 40.54 -2.69 -6.30
C THR A 282 39.11 -2.13 -6.23
N SER A 283 38.13 -2.99 -5.93
CA SER A 283 36.75 -2.52 -5.68
C SER A 283 36.66 -1.57 -4.47
N ALA A 284 37.57 -1.70 -3.50
CA ALA A 284 37.63 -0.81 -2.34
C ALA A 284 38.17 0.58 -2.71
N ASP A 285 39.15 0.65 -3.62
CA ASP A 285 39.68 1.91 -4.14
C ASP A 285 38.60 2.68 -4.91
N ALA A 286 37.81 1.98 -5.73
CA ALA A 286 36.67 2.57 -6.43
C ALA A 286 35.68 3.23 -5.46
N VAL A 287 35.34 2.55 -4.35
CA VAL A 287 34.52 3.13 -3.28
C VAL A 287 35.21 4.33 -2.63
N TYR A 288 36.51 4.26 -2.34
CA TYR A 288 37.27 5.36 -1.75
C TYR A 288 37.25 6.61 -2.63
N HIS A 289 37.50 6.46 -3.93
CA HIS A 289 37.45 7.55 -4.90
C HIS A 289 36.03 8.15 -4.99
N ALA A 290 34.99 7.32 -5.08
CA ALA A 290 33.61 7.79 -5.09
C ALA A 290 33.26 8.57 -3.81
N ARG A 291 33.69 8.11 -2.62
CA ARG A 291 33.48 8.84 -1.36
C ARG A 291 34.14 10.21 -1.36
N LYS A 292 35.35 10.32 -1.91
CA LYS A 292 36.09 11.58 -2.03
C LYS A 292 35.40 12.54 -2.99
N ILE A 293 34.96 12.06 -4.15
CA ILE A 293 34.34 12.88 -5.19
C ILE A 293 32.95 13.37 -4.77
N LEU A 294 32.14 12.49 -4.19
CA LEU A 294 30.76 12.80 -3.79
C LEU A 294 30.64 13.48 -2.43
N GLY A 295 31.69 13.44 -1.60
CA GLY A 295 31.65 13.93 -0.22
C GLY A 295 30.77 13.07 0.73
N ILE A 296 30.39 11.86 0.31
CA ILE A 296 29.47 10.98 1.05
C ILE A 296 30.22 9.80 1.65
N LYS A 297 30.17 9.65 2.98
CA LYS A 297 30.85 8.55 3.69
C LYS A 297 30.19 7.19 3.46
N LYS A 298 28.85 7.16 3.36
CA LYS A 298 28.07 5.92 3.30
C LYS A 298 27.93 5.45 1.85
N ILE A 299 28.93 4.72 1.37
CA ILE A 299 28.94 4.09 0.05
C ILE A 299 29.40 2.63 0.18
N GLY A 300 28.71 1.72 -0.52
CA GLY A 300 29.06 0.30 -0.66
C GLY A 300 28.88 -0.17 -2.11
N HIS A 301 29.40 -1.35 -2.47
CA HIS A 301 29.33 -1.88 -3.85
C HIS A 301 28.50 -3.18 -3.92
N SER A 302 27.92 -3.50 -5.08
CA SER A 302 27.05 -4.68 -5.28
C SER A 302 27.78 -5.94 -5.75
N GLY A 303 29.04 -6.10 -5.37
CA GLY A 303 29.84 -7.28 -5.68
C GLY A 303 31.24 -6.96 -6.19
N THR A 304 32.25 -7.54 -5.53
CA THR A 304 33.67 -7.33 -5.82
C THR A 304 34.02 -7.72 -7.25
N LEU A 305 34.90 -6.93 -7.86
CA LEU A 305 35.73 -7.28 -9.00
C LEU A 305 37.18 -7.38 -8.52
N ASP A 306 37.88 -8.41 -9.00
CA ASP A 306 39.31 -8.58 -8.77
C ASP A 306 40.10 -7.42 -9.43
N PRO A 307 41.34 -7.13 -8.97
CA PRO A 307 42.08 -5.96 -9.45
C PRO A 307 42.31 -5.96 -10.97
N ASN A 308 42.65 -7.12 -11.55
CA ASN A 308 42.87 -7.35 -12.97
C ASN A 308 41.59 -7.43 -13.83
N VAL A 309 40.40 -7.36 -13.21
CA VAL A 309 39.11 -7.43 -13.91
C VAL A 309 38.51 -6.03 -14.03
N ASP A 310 38.11 -5.62 -15.23
CA ASP A 310 37.43 -4.34 -15.44
C ASP A 310 35.91 -4.48 -15.59
N GLY A 311 35.21 -3.35 -15.66
CA GLY A 311 33.81 -3.29 -16.04
C GLY A 311 32.88 -2.74 -14.96
N VAL A 312 31.61 -3.11 -15.04
CA VAL A 312 30.51 -2.50 -14.28
C VAL A 312 30.59 -2.88 -12.79
N LEU A 313 30.67 -1.88 -11.91
CA LEU A 313 30.67 -1.98 -10.46
C LEU A 313 29.63 -1.01 -9.88
N PRO A 314 28.36 -1.42 -9.70
CA PRO A 314 27.36 -0.55 -9.11
C PRO A 314 27.72 -0.20 -7.66
N LEU A 315 27.74 1.10 -7.36
CA LEU A 315 27.96 1.66 -6.04
C LEU A 315 26.66 2.21 -5.49
N ALA A 316 26.24 1.71 -4.33
CA ALA A 316 25.06 2.17 -3.63
C ALA A 316 25.43 3.31 -2.66
N ILE A 317 24.70 4.42 -2.73
CA ILE A 317 25.00 5.68 -2.02
C ILE A 317 23.91 5.95 -0.98
N GLY A 318 24.32 6.29 0.25
CA GLY A 318 23.41 6.74 1.31
C GLY A 318 22.42 5.65 1.74
N ALA A 319 21.12 5.95 1.66
CA ALA A 319 20.04 5.00 1.89
C ALA A 319 20.06 3.84 0.87
N GLY A 320 20.60 4.07 -0.32
CA GLY A 320 20.75 3.06 -1.38
C GLY A 320 21.55 1.84 -0.96
N THR A 321 22.44 1.94 0.04
CA THR A 321 23.23 0.78 0.50
C THR A 321 22.36 -0.38 0.99
N LYS A 322 21.11 -0.12 1.38
CA LYS A 322 20.14 -1.17 1.75
C LYS A 322 19.66 -2.00 0.56
N ALA A 323 19.80 -1.50 -0.68
CA ALA A 323 19.46 -2.20 -1.91
C ALA A 323 20.58 -3.12 -2.43
N VAL A 324 21.77 -3.10 -1.82
CA VAL A 324 22.92 -3.94 -2.23
C VAL A 324 22.57 -5.44 -2.36
N PRO A 325 21.85 -6.07 -1.40
CA PRO A 325 21.48 -7.48 -1.53
C PRO A 325 20.63 -7.78 -2.78
N GLN A 326 19.73 -6.85 -3.14
CA GLN A 326 18.88 -6.97 -4.32
C GLN A 326 19.69 -6.79 -5.60
N LEU A 327 20.58 -5.78 -5.66
CA LEU A 327 21.49 -5.57 -6.79
C LEU A 327 22.41 -6.76 -7.03
N MET A 328 22.88 -7.41 -5.96
CA MET A 328 23.66 -8.63 -6.05
C MET A 328 22.85 -9.79 -6.64
N ALA A 329 21.54 -9.84 -6.41
CA ALA A 329 20.67 -10.92 -6.86
C ALA A 329 20.28 -10.82 -8.35
N SER A 330 20.40 -9.66 -8.99
CA SER A 330 20.01 -9.40 -10.39
C SER A 330 20.88 -10.07 -11.48
N GLY A 331 21.70 -11.05 -11.11
CA GLY A 331 22.64 -11.72 -12.01
C GLY A 331 23.78 -10.81 -12.50
N LYS A 332 24.73 -11.42 -13.21
CA LYS A 332 25.89 -10.75 -13.80
C LYS A 332 26.20 -11.36 -15.16
N VAL A 333 26.73 -10.53 -16.05
CA VAL A 333 27.22 -10.98 -17.35
C VAL A 333 28.66 -10.56 -17.49
N TYR A 334 29.48 -11.48 -17.98
CA TYR A 334 30.90 -11.28 -18.20
C TYR A 334 31.26 -11.67 -19.63
N THR A 335 32.23 -10.96 -20.18
CA THR A 335 33.01 -11.43 -21.32
C THR A 335 34.43 -11.67 -20.86
N GLY A 336 35.13 -12.63 -21.45
CA GLY A 336 36.49 -12.97 -21.03
C GLY A 336 37.21 -13.86 -22.01
N GLU A 337 38.37 -14.33 -21.59
CA GLU A 337 39.21 -15.25 -22.34
C GLU A 337 39.75 -16.36 -21.43
N ILE A 338 39.71 -17.59 -21.93
CA ILE A 338 40.35 -18.76 -21.32
C ILE A 338 41.58 -19.08 -22.14
N THR A 339 42.71 -19.33 -21.46
CA THR A 339 43.92 -19.88 -22.08
C THR A 339 44.16 -21.29 -21.53
N LEU A 340 44.19 -22.27 -22.43
CA LEU A 340 44.53 -23.66 -22.16
C LEU A 340 46.05 -23.88 -22.31
N GLY A 341 46.60 -24.79 -21.52
CA GLY A 341 48.00 -25.22 -21.59
C GLY A 341 48.77 -25.01 -20.29
N PHE A 342 48.25 -24.21 -19.36
CA PHE A 342 48.84 -23.99 -18.04
C PHE A 342 47.81 -23.46 -17.05
N ALA A 343 48.12 -23.56 -15.75
CA ALA A 343 47.31 -23.02 -14.65
C ALA A 343 48.18 -22.29 -13.64
N THR A 344 47.57 -21.38 -12.87
CA THR A 344 48.25 -20.51 -11.90
C THR A 344 47.66 -20.64 -10.49
N THR A 345 48.39 -20.19 -9.47
CA THR A 345 47.95 -20.20 -8.06
C THR A 345 46.65 -19.44 -7.82
N THR A 346 46.41 -18.37 -8.56
CA THR A 346 45.25 -17.47 -8.43
C THR A 346 44.16 -17.74 -9.46
N GLU A 347 44.34 -18.74 -10.33
CA GLU A 347 43.41 -19.08 -11.43
C GLU A 347 43.25 -17.94 -12.47
N ASP A 348 44.14 -16.95 -12.46
CA ASP A 348 44.30 -15.86 -13.42
C ASP A 348 45.79 -15.55 -13.69
N LEU A 349 46.09 -14.58 -14.55
CA LEU A 349 47.48 -14.26 -14.91
C LEU A 349 48.28 -13.53 -13.82
N ASP A 350 47.68 -13.17 -12.68
CA ASP A 350 48.40 -12.48 -11.60
C ASP A 350 49.20 -13.46 -10.72
N GLY A 351 48.89 -14.76 -10.82
CA GLY A 351 49.50 -15.82 -10.02
C GLY A 351 50.69 -16.49 -10.69
N GLU A 352 51.46 -17.20 -9.86
CA GLU A 352 52.57 -18.04 -10.34
C GLU A 352 52.03 -19.30 -11.01
N VAL A 353 52.72 -19.78 -12.04
CA VAL A 353 52.35 -21.02 -12.75
C VAL A 353 52.58 -22.23 -11.85
N VAL A 354 51.54 -23.06 -11.67
CA VAL A 354 51.56 -24.26 -10.80
C VAL A 354 51.42 -25.56 -11.57
N ASP A 355 50.89 -25.50 -12.79
CA ASP A 355 50.70 -26.67 -13.65
C ASP A 355 50.86 -26.26 -15.12
N LYS A 356 51.41 -27.16 -15.92
CA LYS A 356 51.62 -26.97 -17.36
C LYS A 356 51.27 -28.25 -18.09
N THR A 357 50.36 -28.14 -19.05
CA THR A 357 49.95 -29.22 -19.94
C THR A 357 50.01 -28.72 -21.39
N PRO A 358 51.21 -28.52 -21.98
CA PRO A 358 51.34 -27.96 -23.31
C PRO A 358 50.58 -28.78 -24.36
N LEU A 359 49.80 -28.10 -25.19
CA LEU A 359 48.99 -28.69 -26.25
C LEU A 359 49.86 -29.03 -27.45
N THR A 360 49.76 -30.27 -27.92
CA THR A 360 50.41 -30.73 -29.16
C THR A 360 49.53 -30.49 -30.39
N GLN A 361 48.21 -30.44 -30.21
CA GLN A 361 47.22 -30.13 -31.23
C GLN A 361 46.11 -29.27 -30.60
N PRO A 362 45.45 -28.39 -31.38
CA PRO A 362 44.33 -27.62 -30.89
C PRO A 362 43.08 -28.50 -30.71
N PHE A 363 42.29 -28.20 -29.69
CA PHE A 363 40.90 -28.62 -29.61
C PHE A 363 40.09 -27.96 -30.71
N THR A 364 39.11 -28.68 -31.26
CA THR A 364 38.18 -28.13 -32.24
C THR A 364 37.19 -27.17 -31.56
N ALA A 365 36.59 -26.28 -32.36
CA ALA A 365 35.49 -25.41 -31.93
C ALA A 365 34.39 -26.19 -31.18
N ASP A 366 33.92 -27.30 -31.75
CA ASP A 366 32.87 -28.13 -31.16
C ASP A 366 33.27 -28.75 -29.82
N GLN A 367 34.55 -29.15 -29.65
CA GLN A 367 35.05 -29.67 -28.38
C GLN A 367 35.05 -28.59 -27.28
N LEU A 368 35.48 -27.38 -27.63
CA LEU A 368 35.45 -26.23 -26.72
C LEU A 368 34.00 -25.87 -26.35
N ASP A 369 33.11 -25.80 -27.34
CA ASP A 369 31.70 -25.44 -27.13
C ASP A 369 30.96 -26.50 -26.30
N ALA A 370 31.26 -27.78 -26.48
CA ALA A 370 30.76 -28.86 -25.63
C ALA A 370 31.26 -28.75 -24.19
N ALA A 371 32.53 -28.41 -23.99
CA ALA A 371 33.10 -28.21 -22.65
C ALA A 371 32.45 -27.02 -21.92
N LEU A 372 32.18 -25.90 -22.62
CA LEU A 372 31.45 -24.76 -22.05
C LEU A 372 30.00 -25.13 -21.70
N THR A 373 29.33 -25.87 -22.59
CA THR A 373 27.94 -26.31 -22.39
C THR A 373 27.78 -27.21 -21.16
N ALA A 374 28.78 -28.06 -20.86
CA ALA A 374 28.78 -28.93 -19.69
C ALA A 374 28.71 -28.16 -18.35
N TRP A 375 29.08 -26.87 -18.35
CA TRP A 375 29.03 -26.00 -17.19
C TRP A 375 27.82 -25.05 -17.17
N THR A 376 26.85 -25.22 -18.09
CA THR A 376 25.57 -24.51 -18.07
C THR A 376 24.56 -25.24 -17.19
N GLY A 377 23.78 -24.49 -16.41
CA GLY A 377 22.80 -25.01 -15.46
C GLY A 377 23.17 -24.73 -14.00
N ASN A 378 22.68 -25.57 -13.09
CA ASN A 378 23.06 -25.51 -11.69
C ASN A 378 24.36 -26.27 -11.47
N ILE A 379 25.36 -25.59 -10.93
CA ILE A 379 26.70 -26.11 -10.71
C ILE A 379 27.10 -25.96 -9.24
N THR A 380 27.96 -26.88 -8.79
CA THR A 380 28.63 -26.78 -7.50
C THR A 380 30.05 -26.29 -7.72
N GLN A 381 30.41 -25.16 -7.10
CA GLN A 381 31.78 -24.63 -7.12
C GLN A 381 32.41 -24.66 -5.73
N ILE A 382 33.71 -24.93 -5.71
CA ILE A 382 34.56 -24.67 -4.56
C ILE A 382 35.23 -23.31 -4.81
N PRO A 383 34.98 -22.28 -3.98
CA PRO A 383 35.60 -20.97 -4.16
C PRO A 383 37.13 -21.07 -4.22
N PRO A 384 37.84 -20.21 -4.95
CA PRO A 384 39.30 -20.22 -4.94
C PRO A 384 39.85 -19.81 -3.57
N MET A 385 41.08 -20.23 -3.27
CA MET A 385 41.79 -19.81 -2.05
C MET A 385 41.97 -18.28 -2.02
N PHE A 386 42.23 -17.65 -3.15
CA PHE A 386 42.27 -16.19 -3.27
C PHE A 386 40.87 -15.59 -3.43
N SER A 387 40.05 -15.68 -2.37
CA SER A 387 38.69 -15.11 -2.33
C SER A 387 38.33 -14.49 -0.97
N ALA A 388 37.29 -13.65 -0.97
CA ALA A 388 36.79 -12.98 0.24
C ALA A 388 35.85 -13.83 1.12
N VAL A 389 35.68 -15.12 0.80
CA VAL A 389 34.85 -16.04 1.60
C VAL A 389 35.45 -16.20 2.98
N LYS A 390 34.61 -16.12 4.03
CA LYS A 390 35.04 -16.39 5.39
C LYS A 390 34.89 -17.85 5.77
N VAL A 391 35.93 -18.42 6.36
CA VAL A 391 35.95 -19.74 7.00
C VAL A 391 36.59 -19.55 8.37
N ASN A 392 35.95 -20.05 9.43
CA ASN A 392 36.44 -19.91 10.81
C ASN A 392 36.81 -18.46 11.21
N GLY A 393 36.05 -17.48 10.73
CA GLY A 393 36.25 -16.05 11.03
C GLY A 393 37.22 -15.30 10.11
N HIS A 394 38.12 -16.00 9.43
CA HIS A 394 39.15 -15.44 8.54
C HIS A 394 38.76 -15.57 7.06
N ARG A 395 39.26 -14.68 6.20
CA ARG A 395 38.99 -14.76 4.75
C ARG A 395 39.93 -15.74 4.06
N LEU A 396 39.48 -16.44 3.01
CA LEU A 396 40.30 -17.44 2.30
C LEU A 396 41.62 -16.86 1.78
N TYR A 397 41.62 -15.60 1.29
CA TYR A 397 42.88 -14.98 0.84
C TYR A 397 43.89 -14.74 1.97
N GLU A 398 43.45 -14.67 3.23
CA GLU A 398 44.34 -14.50 4.39
C GLU A 398 45.12 -15.79 4.64
N TYR A 399 44.44 -16.94 4.57
CA TYR A 399 45.08 -18.26 4.59
C TYR A 399 46.05 -18.44 3.43
N ALA A 400 45.63 -18.09 2.21
CA ALA A 400 46.48 -18.21 1.02
C ALA A 400 47.79 -17.42 1.14
N ARG A 401 47.74 -16.19 1.70
CA ARG A 401 48.93 -15.36 1.95
C ARG A 401 49.81 -15.87 3.07
N ALA A 402 49.24 -16.60 4.03
CA ALA A 402 49.98 -17.28 5.09
C ALA A 402 50.58 -18.62 4.63
N GLY A 403 50.31 -19.06 3.39
CA GLY A 403 50.69 -20.38 2.91
C GLY A 403 49.89 -21.52 3.53
N GLU A 404 48.77 -21.21 4.20
CA GLU A 404 47.91 -22.17 4.88
C GLU A 404 46.78 -22.63 3.96
N THR A 405 46.41 -23.90 4.05
CA THR A 405 45.25 -24.46 3.34
C THR A 405 44.15 -24.80 4.32
N VAL A 406 42.91 -24.46 3.97
CA VAL A 406 41.70 -24.78 4.76
C VAL A 406 40.67 -25.48 3.88
N LYS A 407 39.86 -26.37 4.47
CA LYS A 407 38.72 -26.97 3.75
C LYS A 407 37.74 -25.88 3.36
N ARG A 408 37.54 -25.72 2.05
CA ARG A 408 36.69 -24.69 1.46
C ARG A 408 35.25 -25.21 1.33
N PRO A 409 34.23 -24.39 1.63
CA PRO A 409 32.84 -24.82 1.50
C PRO A 409 32.43 -24.89 0.02
N GLU A 410 31.67 -25.91 -0.34
CA GLU A 410 31.00 -25.98 -1.63
C GLU A 410 29.83 -25.00 -1.70
N ARG A 411 29.60 -24.43 -2.88
CA ARG A 411 28.52 -23.46 -3.13
C ARG A 411 27.78 -23.78 -4.40
N GLN A 412 26.46 -23.68 -4.33
CA GLN A 412 25.60 -23.72 -5.50
C GLN A 412 25.67 -22.40 -6.25
N ALA A 413 25.79 -22.48 -7.56
CA ALA A 413 25.70 -21.36 -8.49
C ALA A 413 24.92 -21.78 -9.72
N THR A 414 24.29 -20.82 -10.39
CA THR A 414 23.63 -21.05 -11.68
C THR A 414 24.38 -20.31 -12.78
N VAL A 415 24.65 -21.01 -13.88
CA VAL A 415 25.16 -20.48 -15.14
C VAL A 415 24.04 -20.60 -16.15
N SER A 416 23.42 -19.49 -16.55
CA SER A 416 22.28 -19.54 -17.47
C SER A 416 22.71 -19.60 -18.94
N GLN A 417 23.91 -19.12 -19.25
CA GLN A 417 24.49 -19.16 -20.58
C GLN A 417 26.01 -19.15 -20.45
N PHE A 418 26.70 -19.98 -21.25
CA PHE A 418 28.16 -19.97 -21.37
C PHE A 418 28.55 -20.34 -22.80
N THR A 419 28.97 -19.35 -23.58
CA THR A 419 29.17 -19.50 -25.02
C THR A 419 30.48 -18.88 -25.46
N ARG A 420 31.20 -19.56 -26.36
CA ARG A 420 32.36 -18.99 -27.04
C ARG A 420 31.90 -17.87 -27.97
N THR A 421 32.68 -16.80 -28.08
CA THR A 421 32.33 -15.61 -28.86
C THR A 421 33.19 -15.43 -30.11
N ASP A 422 34.38 -16.02 -30.14
CA ASP A 422 35.33 -15.90 -31.25
C ASP A 422 35.98 -17.25 -31.58
N GLU A 423 36.62 -17.32 -32.75
CA GLU A 423 37.41 -18.48 -33.15
C GLU A 423 38.62 -18.69 -32.21
N PRO A 424 38.91 -19.94 -31.83
CA PRO A 424 40.04 -20.23 -30.94
C PRO A 424 41.37 -20.02 -31.66
N VAL A 425 42.35 -19.50 -30.93
CA VAL A 425 43.70 -19.23 -31.46
C VAL A 425 44.70 -20.16 -30.79
N PHE A 426 45.38 -20.97 -31.60
CA PHE A 426 46.41 -21.91 -31.16
C PHE A 426 47.81 -21.34 -31.39
N SER A 427 48.68 -21.43 -30.37
CA SER A 427 50.11 -21.17 -30.46
C SER A 427 50.86 -22.49 -30.31
N ALA A 428 51.40 -23.00 -31.42
CA ALA A 428 52.23 -24.19 -31.40
C ALA A 428 53.56 -23.97 -30.64
N THR A 429 54.08 -22.75 -30.67
CA THR A 429 55.33 -22.38 -29.97
C THR A 429 55.17 -22.42 -28.46
N ASP A 430 54.05 -21.91 -27.95
CA ASP A 430 53.78 -21.87 -26.51
C ASP A 430 53.05 -23.13 -26.02
N GLY A 431 52.53 -23.96 -26.94
CA GLY A 431 51.68 -25.09 -26.62
C GLY A 431 50.37 -24.64 -25.94
N THR A 432 49.81 -23.50 -26.35
CA THR A 432 48.61 -22.92 -25.74
C THR A 432 47.51 -22.69 -26.75
N GLN A 433 46.26 -22.72 -26.28
CA GLN A 433 45.10 -22.38 -27.09
C GLN A 433 44.20 -21.45 -26.28
N ARG A 434 43.83 -20.31 -26.86
CA ARG A 434 42.96 -19.33 -26.20
C ARG A 434 41.69 -19.09 -26.99
N PHE A 435 40.62 -18.79 -26.29
CA PHE A 435 39.34 -18.44 -26.90
C PHE A 435 38.53 -17.51 -25.98
N ARG A 436 37.71 -16.65 -26.60
CA ARG A 436 36.87 -15.69 -25.88
C ARG A 436 35.48 -16.26 -25.63
N PHE A 437 34.85 -15.80 -24.56
CA PHE A 437 33.53 -16.25 -24.14
C PHE A 437 32.65 -15.12 -23.61
N GLU A 438 31.35 -15.39 -23.58
CA GLU A 438 30.34 -14.67 -22.80
C GLU A 438 29.67 -15.64 -21.83
N VAL A 439 29.48 -15.21 -20.59
CA VAL A 439 28.85 -16.03 -19.54
C VAL A 439 27.88 -15.22 -18.68
N HIS A 440 26.71 -15.80 -18.44
CA HIS A 440 25.64 -15.23 -17.63
C HIS A 440 25.51 -16.06 -16.37
N VAL A 441 25.67 -15.42 -15.21
CA VAL A 441 25.81 -16.13 -13.94
C VAL A 441 24.98 -15.49 -12.83
N SER A 442 24.59 -16.34 -11.90
CA SER A 442 24.02 -15.93 -10.62
C SER A 442 25.06 -15.26 -9.71
N LYS A 443 24.62 -14.79 -8.53
CA LYS A 443 25.53 -14.23 -7.53
C LYS A 443 26.46 -15.30 -6.96
N GLY A 444 27.72 -14.95 -6.71
CA GLY A 444 28.66 -15.81 -6.02
C GLY A 444 29.41 -16.83 -6.90
N THR A 445 29.15 -16.84 -8.21
CA THR A 445 29.95 -17.61 -9.18
C THR A 445 31.36 -17.04 -9.35
N TYR A 446 32.36 -17.90 -9.36
CA TYR A 446 33.75 -17.55 -9.61
C TYR A 446 34.12 -17.90 -11.05
N ILE A 447 34.33 -16.88 -11.88
CA ILE A 447 34.63 -17.08 -13.31
C ILE A 447 36.03 -17.65 -13.51
N ARG A 448 36.99 -17.28 -12.67
CA ARG A 448 38.34 -17.88 -12.63
C ARG A 448 38.28 -19.40 -12.47
N THR A 449 37.53 -19.85 -11.47
CA THR A 449 37.33 -21.29 -11.21
C THR A 449 36.59 -21.96 -12.35
N LEU A 450 35.59 -21.30 -12.94
CA LEU A 450 34.86 -21.81 -14.10
C LEU A 450 35.78 -22.03 -15.31
N ALA A 451 36.74 -21.12 -15.54
CA ALA A 451 37.73 -21.27 -16.61
C ALA A 451 38.65 -22.47 -16.38
N VAL A 452 39.14 -22.66 -15.16
CA VAL A 452 39.95 -23.82 -14.77
C VAL A 452 39.17 -25.13 -14.92
N ASP A 453 37.91 -25.12 -14.51
CA ASP A 453 37.02 -26.27 -14.56
C ASP A 453 36.68 -26.69 -16.00
N VAL A 454 36.55 -25.76 -16.93
CA VAL A 454 36.48 -26.04 -18.38
C VAL A 454 37.75 -26.73 -18.87
N GLY A 455 38.92 -26.28 -18.43
CA GLY A 455 40.20 -26.95 -18.71
C GLY A 455 40.22 -28.40 -18.22
N LYS A 456 39.77 -28.64 -16.99
CA LYS A 456 39.65 -30.00 -16.43
C LYS A 456 38.71 -30.89 -17.24
N THR A 457 37.58 -30.36 -17.72
CA THR A 457 36.67 -31.09 -18.62
C THR A 457 37.37 -31.52 -19.92
N LEU A 458 38.28 -30.70 -20.43
CA LEU A 458 39.11 -30.99 -21.60
C LEU A 458 40.36 -31.82 -21.28
N GLY A 459 40.65 -32.09 -20.00
CA GLY A 459 41.81 -32.84 -19.54
C GLY A 459 43.13 -32.06 -19.56
N VAL A 460 43.10 -30.72 -19.55
CA VAL A 460 44.31 -29.87 -19.59
C VAL A 460 44.26 -28.75 -18.56
N ALA A 461 45.42 -28.24 -18.15
CA ALA A 461 45.49 -27.04 -17.33
C ALA A 461 44.94 -25.81 -18.07
N ALA A 462 44.26 -24.93 -17.36
CA ALA A 462 43.69 -23.70 -17.91
C ALA A 462 43.77 -22.53 -16.93
N VAL A 463 43.72 -21.32 -17.48
CA VAL A 463 43.72 -20.06 -16.73
C VAL A 463 42.74 -19.07 -17.35
N MET A 464 42.14 -18.21 -16.53
CA MET A 464 41.39 -17.06 -17.02
C MET A 464 42.38 -15.94 -17.40
N SER A 465 42.57 -15.68 -18.69
CA SER A 465 43.56 -14.71 -19.18
C SER A 465 43.04 -13.27 -19.22
N GLN A 466 41.73 -13.08 -19.38
CA GLN A 466 41.11 -11.76 -19.36
C GLN A 466 39.65 -11.86 -18.91
N LEU A 467 39.14 -10.83 -18.22
CA LEU A 467 37.73 -10.77 -17.85
C LEU A 467 37.25 -9.32 -17.76
N THR A 468 36.06 -9.06 -18.29
CA THR A 468 35.32 -7.81 -18.16
C THR A 468 33.90 -8.11 -17.70
N ARG A 469 33.42 -7.43 -16.65
CA ARG A 469 32.01 -7.50 -16.25
C ARG A 469 31.18 -6.52 -17.06
N VAL A 470 30.45 -7.03 -18.04
CA VAL A 470 29.67 -6.18 -18.96
C VAL A 470 28.31 -5.76 -18.39
N LYS A 471 27.76 -6.52 -17.43
CA LYS A 471 26.48 -6.23 -16.74
C LYS A 471 26.49 -6.62 -15.27
N SER A 472 25.93 -5.76 -14.40
CA SER A 472 25.69 -6.08 -12.98
C SER A 472 24.59 -5.19 -12.39
N GLY A 473 23.72 -5.76 -11.56
CA GLY A 473 22.70 -4.98 -10.81
C GLY A 473 21.69 -4.26 -11.72
N GLY A 474 21.42 -4.81 -12.91
CA GLY A 474 20.58 -4.18 -13.93
C GLY A 474 21.31 -3.19 -14.85
N PHE A 475 22.56 -2.84 -14.56
CA PHE A 475 23.33 -1.87 -15.34
C PHE A 475 24.31 -2.53 -16.30
N THR A 476 24.49 -1.91 -17.48
CA THR A 476 25.44 -2.33 -18.52
C THR A 476 26.62 -1.35 -18.62
N LEU A 477 27.69 -1.72 -19.35
CA LEU A 477 28.83 -0.84 -19.62
C LEU A 477 28.43 0.51 -20.21
N LYS A 478 27.40 0.55 -21.07
CA LYS A 478 26.93 1.80 -21.71
C LYS A 478 26.39 2.82 -20.71
N GLN A 479 25.94 2.36 -19.54
CA GLN A 479 25.43 3.21 -18.47
C GLN A 479 26.49 3.51 -17.42
N ALA A 480 27.63 2.80 -17.46
CA ALA A 480 28.66 2.92 -16.45
C ALA A 480 29.54 4.15 -16.71
N VAL A 481 29.82 4.91 -15.66
CA VAL A 481 30.69 6.10 -15.74
C VAL A 481 32.07 5.82 -15.14
N SER A 482 33.12 6.35 -15.76
CA SER A 482 34.47 6.29 -15.22
C SER A 482 34.66 7.24 -14.03
N ILE A 483 35.76 7.09 -13.31
CA ILE A 483 36.12 7.99 -12.21
C ILE A 483 36.35 9.43 -12.71
N GLU A 484 36.90 9.59 -13.91
CA GLU A 484 37.15 10.87 -14.57
C GLU A 484 35.83 11.53 -14.97
N GLN A 485 34.90 10.77 -15.57
CA GLN A 485 33.56 11.25 -15.88
C GLN A 485 32.82 11.66 -14.61
N LEU A 486 32.90 10.85 -13.54
CA LEU A 486 32.29 11.18 -12.25
C LEU A 486 32.85 12.50 -11.67
N LYS A 487 34.17 12.72 -11.76
CA LYS A 487 34.79 14.00 -11.37
C LYS A 487 34.27 15.17 -12.21
N ALA A 488 34.11 14.98 -13.52
CA ALA A 488 33.57 16.01 -14.40
C ALA A 488 32.12 16.37 -14.04
N HIS A 489 31.26 15.38 -13.79
CA HIS A 489 29.90 15.61 -13.32
C HIS A 489 29.85 16.31 -11.95
N ALA A 490 30.75 15.93 -11.02
CA ALA A 490 30.86 16.61 -9.73
C ALA A 490 31.27 18.08 -9.88
N ALA A 491 32.25 18.38 -10.75
CA ALA A 491 32.69 19.74 -11.01
C ALA A 491 31.63 20.59 -11.72
N ALA A 492 30.84 19.97 -12.61
CA ALA A 492 29.76 20.63 -13.35
C ALA A 492 28.43 20.74 -12.56
N GLY A 493 28.32 20.11 -11.40
CA GLY A 493 27.08 20.07 -10.62
C GLY A 493 25.99 19.17 -11.22
N THR A 494 26.34 18.23 -12.10
CA THR A 494 25.40 17.37 -12.87
C THR A 494 25.42 15.91 -12.39
N LEU A 495 25.69 15.68 -11.10
CA LEU A 495 25.74 14.33 -10.51
C LEU A 495 24.39 13.59 -10.57
N ALA A 496 23.27 14.32 -10.60
CA ALA A 496 21.94 13.75 -10.73
C ALA A 496 21.74 12.97 -12.04
N ASP A 497 22.51 13.28 -13.09
CA ASP A 497 22.40 12.63 -14.40
C ASP A 497 23.00 11.21 -14.39
N VAL A 498 23.95 10.95 -13.49
CA VAL A 498 24.71 9.69 -13.43
C VAL A 498 24.33 8.83 -12.23
N ILE A 499 23.66 9.39 -11.23
CA ILE A 499 23.19 8.65 -10.06
C ILE A 499 21.73 8.25 -10.24
N GLN A 500 21.54 6.94 -10.31
CA GLN A 500 20.26 6.33 -10.61
C GLN A 500 19.40 6.20 -9.35
N PRO A 501 18.06 6.29 -9.46
CA PRO A 501 17.16 6.06 -8.34
C PRO A 501 17.34 4.68 -7.72
N ILE A 502 17.12 4.56 -6.40
CA ILE A 502 17.15 3.28 -5.67
C ILE A 502 16.11 2.30 -6.26
N ASP A 503 15.00 2.84 -6.76
CA ASP A 503 13.88 2.17 -7.41
C ASP A 503 14.28 1.15 -8.47
N ILE A 504 15.37 1.38 -9.20
CA ILE A 504 15.84 0.48 -10.26
C ILE A 504 16.14 -0.92 -9.71
N ALA A 505 16.64 -1.03 -8.48
CA ALA A 505 16.90 -2.32 -7.85
C ALA A 505 15.61 -3.15 -7.63
N PHE A 506 14.45 -2.50 -7.60
CA PHE A 506 13.14 -3.09 -7.27
C PHE A 506 12.12 -2.89 -8.40
N ALA A 507 12.58 -2.66 -9.64
CA ALA A 507 11.72 -2.34 -10.77
C ALA A 507 10.65 -3.41 -11.05
N ASP A 508 10.95 -4.68 -10.73
CA ASP A 508 10.05 -5.82 -10.91
C ASP A 508 8.92 -5.88 -9.87
N LEU A 509 8.95 -5.04 -8.82
CA LEU A 509 7.92 -5.00 -7.80
C LEU A 509 6.80 -4.01 -8.19
N PRO A 510 5.52 -4.34 -7.90
CA PRO A 510 4.41 -3.41 -8.07
C PRO A 510 4.59 -2.20 -7.16
N GLN A 511 4.30 -1.03 -7.72
CA GLN A 511 4.35 0.26 -7.03
C GLN A 511 3.00 0.59 -6.41
N VAL A 512 3.03 1.08 -5.16
CA VAL A 512 1.88 1.64 -4.46
C VAL A 512 2.24 3.05 -4.01
N ASP A 513 1.47 4.04 -4.47
CA ASP A 513 1.58 5.42 -4.00
C ASP A 513 0.79 5.60 -2.70
N LEU A 514 1.47 6.11 -1.68
CA LEU A 514 0.93 6.26 -0.34
C LEU A 514 0.16 7.58 -0.19
N THR A 515 -0.90 7.53 0.59
CA THR A 515 -1.52 8.73 1.17
C THR A 515 -0.62 9.31 2.27
N VAL A 516 -0.96 10.51 2.76
CA VAL A 516 -0.19 11.16 3.85
C VAL A 516 -0.27 10.35 5.15
N GLU A 517 -1.45 9.84 5.48
CA GLU A 517 -1.71 9.01 6.67
C GLU A 517 -0.93 7.70 6.60
N GLN A 518 -0.92 7.07 5.42
CA GLN A 518 -0.15 5.85 5.20
C GLN A 518 1.35 6.11 5.30
N PHE A 519 1.84 7.23 4.75
CA PHE A 519 3.24 7.61 4.89
C PHE A 519 3.64 7.84 6.34
N GLU A 520 2.82 8.54 7.12
CA GLU A 520 3.04 8.73 8.55
C GLU A 520 3.05 7.39 9.31
N ALA A 521 2.11 6.49 8.98
CA ALA A 521 2.05 5.16 9.56
C ALA A 521 3.34 4.36 9.30
N ILE A 522 3.85 4.32 8.07
CA ILE A 522 5.08 3.59 7.75
C ILE A 522 6.32 4.27 8.32
N SER A 523 6.30 5.58 8.56
CA SER A 523 7.42 6.29 9.20
C SER A 523 7.67 5.81 10.63
N HIS A 524 6.63 5.26 11.26
CA HIS A 524 6.67 4.59 12.57
C HIS A 524 6.74 3.06 12.46
N GLY A 525 6.94 2.51 11.26
CA GLY A 525 7.06 1.07 11.02
C GLY A 525 5.74 0.29 11.14
N ARG A 526 4.58 0.96 11.04
CA ARG A 526 3.28 0.30 11.11
C ARG A 526 3.02 -0.56 9.87
N PHE A 527 2.15 -1.56 10.04
CA PHE A 527 1.67 -2.42 8.97
C PHE A 527 0.62 -1.69 8.14
N LEU A 528 0.49 -2.08 6.88
CA LEU A 528 -0.53 -1.55 5.97
C LEU A 528 -1.42 -2.69 5.49
N SER A 529 -2.71 -2.41 5.36
CA SER A 529 -3.62 -3.22 4.56
C SER A 529 -3.73 -2.56 3.20
N LEU A 530 -3.26 -3.25 2.16
CA LEU A 530 -3.24 -2.78 0.79
C LEU A 530 -4.05 -3.75 -0.06
N ASP A 531 -4.79 -3.22 -1.03
CA ASP A 531 -5.49 -4.04 -2.03
C ASP A 531 -4.51 -4.53 -3.10
N GLN A 532 -3.55 -5.35 -2.66
CA GLN A 532 -2.50 -5.94 -3.48
C GLN A 532 -2.33 -7.39 -3.07
N GLN A 533 -2.16 -8.28 -4.04
CA GLN A 533 -2.01 -9.72 -3.77
C GLN A 533 -0.56 -10.22 -3.89
N THR A 534 0.37 -9.36 -4.29
CA THR A 534 1.76 -9.73 -4.57
C THR A 534 2.62 -9.94 -3.32
N PRO A 535 3.64 -10.82 -3.34
CA PRO A 535 4.45 -11.11 -2.16
C PRO A 535 5.21 -9.90 -1.59
N ARG A 536 5.60 -8.96 -2.45
CA ARG A 536 6.32 -7.73 -2.07
C ARG A 536 5.82 -6.57 -2.93
N VAL A 537 5.80 -5.38 -2.33
CA VAL A 537 5.40 -4.12 -2.97
C VAL A 537 6.45 -3.06 -2.66
N ARG A 538 6.65 -2.13 -3.60
CA ARG A 538 7.42 -0.90 -3.34
C ARG A 538 6.47 0.26 -3.07
N LEU A 539 6.69 0.93 -1.95
CA LEU A 539 5.84 2.00 -1.46
C LEU A 539 6.48 3.36 -1.76
N HIS A 540 5.72 4.20 -2.46
CA HIS A 540 6.16 5.51 -2.91
C HIS A 540 5.38 6.59 -2.17
N PHE A 541 6.06 7.69 -1.87
CA PHE A 541 5.38 8.90 -1.39
C PHE A 541 5.97 10.10 -2.10
N ALA A 542 5.12 10.97 -2.63
CA ALA A 542 5.51 12.12 -3.46
C ALA A 542 6.45 11.73 -4.62
N GLY A 543 6.24 10.56 -5.24
CA GLY A 543 7.01 10.06 -6.36
C GLY A 543 8.41 9.53 -6.01
N VAL A 544 8.70 9.26 -4.73
CA VAL A 544 9.99 8.73 -4.26
C VAL A 544 9.77 7.42 -3.50
N LEU A 545 10.60 6.42 -3.77
CA LEU A 545 10.61 5.17 -3.00
C LEU A 545 10.91 5.42 -1.52
N LYS A 546 10.00 4.99 -0.64
CA LYS A 546 10.11 5.11 0.81
C LYS A 546 10.26 3.79 1.54
N ALA A 547 9.73 2.70 1.00
CA ALA A 547 9.88 1.38 1.61
C ALA A 547 9.61 0.24 0.63
N ILE A 548 10.09 -0.94 0.96
CA ILE A 548 9.63 -2.22 0.43
C ILE A 548 8.90 -2.92 1.56
N TYR A 549 7.68 -3.35 1.29
CA TYR A 549 6.88 -4.13 2.23
C TYR A 549 6.67 -5.52 1.66
N ARG A 550 6.60 -6.51 2.54
CA ARG A 550 6.28 -7.90 2.20
C ARG A 550 4.92 -8.27 2.76
N ARG A 551 4.19 -9.09 2.03
CA ARG A 551 2.90 -9.60 2.47
C ARG A 551 3.11 -10.74 3.48
N GLU A 552 2.46 -10.64 4.63
CA GLU A 552 2.31 -11.69 5.62
C GLU A 552 0.82 -11.75 5.99
N ASP A 553 0.18 -12.88 5.68
CA ASP A 553 -1.27 -13.06 5.80
C ASP A 553 -2.05 -12.00 4.98
N ASP A 554 -2.94 -11.26 5.64
CA ASP A 554 -3.77 -10.19 5.06
C ASP A 554 -3.16 -8.78 5.25
N GLN A 555 -1.88 -8.69 5.62
CA GLN A 555 -1.20 -7.42 5.88
C GLN A 555 0.17 -7.33 5.20
N TYR A 556 0.58 -6.10 4.92
CA TYR A 556 1.91 -5.77 4.45
C TYR A 556 2.76 -5.26 5.61
N ARG A 557 3.92 -5.89 5.81
CA ARG A 557 4.88 -5.57 6.87
C ARG A 557 6.17 -4.96 6.31
N PRO A 558 6.85 -4.09 7.08
CA PRO A 558 8.14 -3.54 6.70
C PRO A 558 9.17 -4.63 6.37
N ASP A 559 9.82 -4.51 5.22
CA ASP A 559 10.95 -5.36 4.81
C ASP A 559 12.22 -4.51 4.67
N LEU A 560 12.17 -3.46 3.84
CA LEU A 560 13.27 -2.49 3.70
C LEU A 560 12.74 -1.05 3.80
N MET A 561 13.35 -0.25 4.67
CA MET A 561 12.93 1.15 4.88
C MET A 561 13.91 2.14 4.27
N PHE A 562 13.41 3.05 3.43
CA PHE A 562 14.13 4.11 2.73
C PHE A 562 13.58 5.50 3.09
N LEU A 563 13.18 5.72 4.35
CA LEU A 563 12.54 6.98 4.76
C LEU A 563 13.40 8.23 4.48
N ALA A 564 14.73 8.10 4.61
CA ALA A 564 15.72 9.13 4.30
C ALA A 564 16.04 9.27 2.80
N ASN A 565 15.41 8.47 1.93
CA ASN A 565 15.52 8.63 0.48
C ASN A 565 14.68 9.82 0.04
N GLU A 566 15.29 10.73 -0.69
CA GLU A 566 14.70 11.98 -1.12
C GLU A 566 14.95 12.13 -2.62
N LYS A 567 14.17 12.98 -3.27
CA LYS A 567 14.37 13.25 -4.69
C LYS A 567 15.70 13.97 -4.85
N ASN A 568 16.64 13.37 -5.57
CA ASN A 568 17.89 14.05 -5.95
C ASN A 568 17.51 15.30 -6.78
N VAL A 569 18.04 16.45 -6.40
CA VAL A 569 17.79 17.76 -7.03
C VAL A 569 18.89 18.08 -8.01
#